data_AF-A0A0D3CTU7-F1
#
_entry.id   AF-A0A0D3CTU7-F1
#
_cell.length_a   1.000
_cell.length_b   1.000
_cell.length_c   1.000
_cell.angle_alpha   90.00
_cell.angle_beta   90.00
_cell.angle_gamma   90.00
#
_symmetry.space_group_name_H-M   'P 1'
#
loop_
_entity.id
_entity.type
_entity.pdbx_description
1 polymer ?
#
loop_
_entity_poly.entity_id
_entity_poly.type
_entity_poly.pdbx_seq_one_letter_code
_entity_poly.pdbx_strand_id
1 'polypeptide(L)'
;MRGKATGKRKATDIFGGAPSLQQPSVEHHRHLVNSRDSDASFASSRPSSVGLSRDPYSDRSQAIRSINTFLASHNFPISLRASPVPPVKDISETLKFLLSTVDFPCDALKWDEDVYARYRQHLSSSPASADANSMQCFGFQSFRHFIRNEDDMVTDLDSDFFGKLEGEKASIAETIVNCEKVSGELEAKLDALRKGPSKKEALERVKADFEKDFNKFCTMVTERSERTRGMEKVLEEKEREVIAKEEERGRISEENEELRRVWRNRVLIDGWEQKAWELNSKIRNQFHQIQTLAIDCNQAMRRLKVDVQFVVNGRGVEPGEVMGVDYKAVVKPDLCSLCDGIKEGSMKKVQELVTLQEHASEMAAKIESRKRLLGSIQLQITEVEDKMRIVKKEAQELAAKCDLEAKTMAGGLEN
;
A
#
# COMPACT_ATOMS: atom_id res chain seq x y z
N MET A 1 -0.02 29.29 -37.35
CA MET A 1 -0.36 29.95 -36.08
C MET A 1 -0.29 28.90 -34.97
N ARG A 2 0.78 28.90 -34.16
CA ARG A 2 0.77 28.96 -32.67
C ARG A 2 -0.35 28.14 -32.00
N GLY A 3 -0.12 27.10 -31.19
CA GLY A 3 1.10 26.58 -30.57
C GLY A 3 0.91 25.15 -30.00
N LYS A 4 2.03 24.53 -29.63
CA LYS A 4 2.21 23.19 -29.04
C LYS A 4 2.24 23.24 -27.50
N ALA A 5 1.86 22.15 -26.83
CA ALA A 5 2.52 21.55 -25.64
C ALA A 5 1.78 20.22 -25.28
N THR A 6 2.29 19.01 -25.53
CA THR A 6 3.27 18.19 -24.78
C THR A 6 2.91 17.85 -23.33
N GLY A 7 2.64 16.57 -23.06
CA GLY A 7 2.72 15.99 -21.71
C GLY A 7 4.11 15.44 -21.38
N LYS A 8 4.46 15.34 -20.09
CA LYS A 8 5.50 14.47 -19.51
C LYS A 8 5.22 14.22 -18.01
N ARG A 9 5.64 13.04 -17.53
CA ARG A 9 5.50 12.48 -16.17
C ARG A 9 6.76 12.71 -15.32
N LYS A 10 6.61 12.49 -13.99
CA LYS A 10 7.61 12.10 -12.95
C LYS A 10 8.70 13.15 -12.59
N ALA A 11 9.27 13.24 -11.37
CA ALA A 11 9.42 12.28 -10.27
C ALA A 11 9.54 12.96 -8.88
N THR A 12 9.24 12.18 -7.85
CA THR A 12 9.64 12.31 -6.44
C THR A 12 11.12 11.93 -6.27
N ASP A 13 11.88 12.63 -5.42
CA ASP A 13 12.83 12.00 -4.47
C ASP A 13 13.43 12.99 -3.44
N ILE A 14 13.24 12.61 -2.16
CA ILE A 14 14.19 12.57 -1.02
C ILE A 14 14.98 13.84 -0.63
N PHE A 15 14.66 14.39 0.55
CA PHE A 15 15.54 14.84 1.66
C PHE A 15 14.59 14.97 2.87
N GLY A 16 14.71 14.29 4.02
CA GLY A 16 15.88 14.08 4.84
C GLY A 16 15.87 15.08 6.01
N GLY A 17 15.61 14.62 7.23
CA GLY A 17 16.02 15.34 8.47
C GLY A 17 14.90 15.97 9.29
N ALA A 18 14.67 15.41 10.49
CA ALA A 18 13.91 16.02 11.58
C ALA A 18 14.59 17.28 12.15
N PRO A 19 13.86 18.25 12.71
CA PRO A 19 14.43 19.22 13.63
C PRO A 19 14.33 18.71 15.07
N SER A 20 15.50 18.65 15.68
CA SER A 20 15.78 18.40 17.09
C SER A 20 15.09 19.37 18.04
N LEU A 21 14.58 18.80 19.13
CA LEU A 21 14.32 19.48 20.40
C LEU A 21 15.59 20.15 20.94
N GLN A 22 15.46 21.35 21.48
CA GLN A 22 16.43 21.94 22.40
C GLN A 22 15.73 22.27 23.72
N GLN A 23 16.18 21.61 24.78
CA GLN A 23 15.76 21.80 26.17
C GLN A 23 16.23 23.15 26.73
N PRO A 24 15.76 23.53 27.92
CA PRO A 24 16.71 23.75 29.00
C PRO A 24 16.54 22.78 30.17
N SER A 25 17.72 22.32 30.58
CA SER A 25 18.18 21.55 31.72
C SER A 25 17.26 21.33 32.94
N VAL A 26 17.30 20.06 33.35
CA VAL A 26 17.05 19.41 34.63
C VAL A 26 17.98 20.02 35.71
N GLU A 27 17.61 20.13 37.00
CA GLU A 27 17.93 19.16 38.06
C GLU A 27 17.17 19.55 39.35
N HIS A 28 16.24 18.70 39.82
CA HIS A 28 16.33 17.91 41.07
C HIS A 28 16.07 18.70 42.39
N HIS A 29 15.17 18.29 43.28
CA HIS A 29 15.19 16.98 43.93
C HIS A 29 13.79 16.52 44.41
N ARG A 30 13.61 15.21 44.23
CA ARG A 30 12.48 14.35 44.61
C ARG A 30 12.33 14.14 46.12
N HIS A 31 11.17 13.52 46.40
CA HIS A 31 10.79 12.64 47.52
C HIS A 31 9.83 13.34 48.49
N LEU A 32 8.59 12.88 48.63
CA LEU A 32 8.29 11.62 49.29
C LEU A 32 6.91 11.06 48.90
N VAL A 33 6.85 9.74 48.79
CA VAL A 33 5.63 8.91 48.86
C VAL A 33 5.07 8.97 50.29
N ASN A 34 3.75 9.09 50.45
CA ASN A 34 2.89 8.59 51.55
C ASN A 34 1.55 9.35 51.44
N SER A 35 0.47 8.74 50.94
CA SER A 35 -0.43 7.81 51.63
C SER A 35 -1.03 8.35 52.95
N ARG A 36 -2.36 8.38 52.96
CA ARG A 36 -3.32 8.36 54.09
C ARG A 36 -3.72 9.66 54.81
N ASP A 37 -5.02 9.89 54.69
CA ASP A 37 -5.99 10.31 55.70
C ASP A 37 -5.45 10.64 57.10
N SER A 38 -5.78 11.83 57.59
CA SER A 38 -6.19 12.03 58.98
C SER A 38 -7.01 13.32 59.14
N ASP A 39 -8.11 13.13 59.83
CA ASP A 39 -9.11 14.10 60.27
C ASP A 39 -8.59 14.97 61.44
N ALA A 40 -9.41 15.94 61.83
CA ALA A 40 -9.42 16.69 63.10
C ALA A 40 -8.60 18.00 63.23
N SER A 41 -9.37 19.08 63.31
CA SER A 41 -9.34 20.13 64.35
C SER A 41 -8.19 21.15 64.38
N PHE A 42 -8.52 22.38 63.95
CA PHE A 42 -8.05 23.58 64.64
C PHE A 42 -9.19 24.58 64.81
N ALA A 43 -9.76 24.55 66.01
CA ALA A 43 -10.40 25.71 66.61
C ALA A 43 -9.29 26.68 67.05
N SER A 44 -9.31 27.91 66.54
CA SER A 44 -8.70 29.04 67.23
C SER A 44 -9.38 30.33 66.80
N SER A 45 -10.45 30.63 67.54
CA SER A 45 -10.84 31.95 68.06
C SER A 45 -10.30 33.18 67.33
N ARG A 46 -11.17 33.77 66.52
CA ARG A 46 -11.19 35.22 66.32
C ARG A 46 -11.38 35.89 67.70
N PRO A 47 -10.55 36.85 68.12
CA PRO A 47 -10.96 37.73 69.20
C PRO A 47 -11.94 38.74 68.62
N SER A 48 -13.21 38.57 68.97
CA SER A 48 -14.23 39.60 68.84
C SER A 48 -13.81 40.81 69.66
N SER A 49 -13.69 41.97 69.00
CA SER A 49 -13.58 43.26 69.66
C SER A 49 -14.89 43.57 70.38
N VAL A 50 -14.96 43.19 71.64
CA VAL A 50 -16.03 43.57 72.56
C VAL A 50 -15.40 44.46 73.61
N GLY A 51 -15.88 45.70 73.69
CA GLY A 51 -15.49 46.66 74.70
C GLY A 51 -15.67 46.07 76.09
N LEU A 52 -14.63 46.16 76.89
CA LEU A 52 -14.68 45.83 78.31
C LEU A 52 -14.19 47.04 79.10
N SER A 53 -15.14 47.66 79.78
CA SER A 53 -14.94 48.41 81.01
C SER A 53 -13.91 47.68 81.88
N ARG A 54 -12.80 48.36 82.18
CA ARG A 54 -11.74 47.85 83.04
C ARG A 54 -12.21 47.95 84.49
N ASP A 55 -12.51 46.80 85.11
CA ASP A 55 -12.92 46.71 86.51
C ASP A 55 -11.70 46.94 87.44
N PRO A 56 -11.65 48.02 88.24
CA PRO A 56 -10.44 48.46 88.95
C PRO A 56 -9.97 47.52 90.08
N TYR A 57 -10.71 46.45 90.40
CA TYR A 57 -10.36 45.49 91.44
C TYR A 57 -9.43 44.34 90.98
N SER A 58 -9.31 44.09 89.67
CA SER A 58 -8.44 43.03 89.13
C SER A 58 -6.94 43.40 89.22
N ASP A 59 -6.62 44.69 89.00
CA ASP A 59 -5.25 45.22 89.03
C ASP A 59 -4.63 45.14 90.44
N ARG A 60 -5.43 45.33 91.49
CA ARG A 60 -4.98 45.29 92.89
C ARG A 60 -4.46 43.91 93.30
N SER A 61 -5.15 42.85 92.87
CA SER A 61 -4.76 41.47 93.19
C SER A 61 -3.48 41.07 92.45
N GLN A 62 -3.31 41.54 91.21
CA GLN A 62 -2.09 41.34 90.44
C GLN A 62 -0.91 42.12 91.05
N ALA A 63 -1.13 43.36 91.47
CA ALA A 63 -0.11 44.17 92.13
C ALA A 63 0.37 43.56 93.45
N ILE A 64 -0.54 43.08 94.31
CA ILE A 64 -0.17 42.43 95.58
C ILE A 64 0.62 41.14 95.34
N ARG A 65 0.26 40.35 94.31
CA ARG A 65 1.05 39.19 93.91
C ARG A 65 2.47 39.59 93.50
N SER A 66 2.62 40.61 92.66
CA SER A 66 3.95 41.10 92.24
C SER A 66 4.78 41.58 93.42
N ILE A 67 4.18 42.31 94.36
CA ILE A 67 4.86 42.75 95.60
C ILE A 67 5.31 41.54 96.42
N ASN A 68 4.42 40.58 96.69
CA ASN A 68 4.78 39.39 97.48
C ASN A 68 5.87 38.54 96.81
N THR A 69 5.88 38.44 95.48
CA THR A 69 6.96 37.76 94.76
C THR A 69 8.30 38.46 94.99
N PHE A 70 8.33 39.79 94.95
CA PHE A 70 9.53 40.57 95.22
C PHE A 70 10.00 40.45 96.68
N LEU A 71 9.07 40.50 97.64
CA LEU A 71 9.41 40.32 99.06
C LEU A 71 9.97 38.92 99.33
N ALA A 72 9.35 37.90 98.74
CA ALA A 72 9.82 36.52 98.83
C ALA A 72 11.21 36.34 98.18
N SER A 73 11.49 37.00 97.05
CA SER A 73 12.80 36.92 96.39
C SER A 73 13.93 37.56 97.20
N HIS A 74 13.61 38.44 98.15
CA HIS A 74 14.58 39.06 99.05
C HIS A 74 14.53 38.49 100.48
N ASN A 75 13.90 37.32 100.65
CA ASN A 75 13.72 36.63 101.94
C ASN A 75 13.08 37.50 103.04
N PHE A 76 12.21 38.44 102.66
CA PHE A 76 11.49 39.26 103.62
C PHE A 76 10.33 38.46 104.26
N PRO A 77 10.20 38.42 105.60
CA PRO A 77 9.33 37.47 106.29
C PRO A 77 7.83 37.81 106.22
N ILE A 78 7.45 39.00 105.75
CA ILE A 78 6.06 39.48 105.70
C ILE A 78 5.47 39.23 104.31
N SER A 79 4.28 38.62 104.27
CA SER A 79 3.48 38.46 103.05
C SER A 79 2.15 39.20 103.19
N LEU A 80 1.92 40.17 102.31
CA LEU A 80 0.73 41.02 102.33
C LEU A 80 -0.45 40.29 101.67
N ARG A 81 -1.63 40.30 102.32
CA ARG A 81 -2.88 39.77 101.73
C ARG A 81 -3.82 40.90 101.38
N ALA A 82 -4.63 40.70 100.34
CA ALA A 82 -5.61 41.69 99.89
C ALA A 82 -6.81 41.84 100.85
N SER A 83 -7.13 40.78 101.59
CA SER A 83 -8.22 40.76 102.58
C SER A 83 -7.96 39.67 103.65
N PRO A 84 -8.10 39.98 104.96
CA PRO A 84 -8.28 41.32 105.53
C PRO A 84 -7.01 42.18 105.36
N VAL A 85 -7.15 43.50 105.49
CA VAL A 85 -6.05 44.47 105.34
C VAL A 85 -4.90 44.12 106.30
N PRO A 86 -3.64 44.06 105.83
CA PRO A 86 -2.52 43.72 106.69
C PRO A 86 -2.35 44.75 107.83
N PRO A 87 -1.82 44.35 108.99
CA PRO A 87 -1.51 45.27 110.07
C PRO A 87 -0.67 46.45 109.58
N VAL A 88 -0.94 47.66 110.07
CA VAL A 88 -0.18 48.87 109.70
C VAL A 88 1.31 48.67 109.93
N LYS A 89 1.69 47.96 110.99
CA LYS A 89 3.08 47.58 111.27
C LYS A 89 3.71 46.82 110.10
N ASP A 90 3.02 45.81 109.58
CA ASP A 90 3.49 44.97 108.49
C ASP A 90 3.60 45.77 107.18
N ILE A 91 2.65 46.68 106.93
CA ILE A 91 2.69 47.60 105.79
C ILE A 91 3.88 48.57 105.91
N SER A 92 4.10 49.15 107.08
CA SER A 92 5.21 50.07 107.32
C SER A 92 6.57 49.38 107.24
N GLU A 93 6.72 48.17 107.78
CA GLU A 93 7.95 47.39 107.66
C GLU A 93 8.22 46.99 106.20
N THR A 94 7.17 46.61 105.46
CA THR A 94 7.27 46.30 104.03
C THR A 94 7.68 47.54 103.22
N LEU A 95 7.06 48.70 103.46
CA LEU A 95 7.40 49.94 102.77
C LEU A 95 8.82 50.41 103.10
N LYS A 96 9.24 50.35 104.37
CA LYS A 96 10.61 50.67 104.77
C LYS A 96 11.62 49.77 104.06
N PHE A 97 11.33 48.48 103.96
CA PHE A 97 12.17 47.53 103.23
C PHE A 97 12.24 47.88 101.73
N LEU A 98 11.09 48.12 101.08
CA LEU A 98 11.07 48.49 99.66
C LEU A 98 11.82 49.81 99.41
N LEU A 99 11.66 50.80 100.29
CA LEU A 99 12.38 52.07 100.21
C LEU A 99 13.89 51.87 100.41
N SER A 100 14.32 50.95 101.29
CA SER A 100 15.74 50.64 101.44
C SER A 100 16.32 49.91 100.23
N THR A 101 15.53 49.12 99.48
CA THR A 101 16.02 48.47 98.25
C THR A 101 16.29 49.44 97.09
N VAL A 102 15.75 50.66 97.15
CA VAL A 102 15.94 51.70 96.12
C VAL A 102 16.84 52.84 96.58
N ASP A 103 17.67 52.59 97.61
CA ASP A 103 18.57 53.56 98.24
C ASP A 103 17.87 54.87 98.66
N PHE A 104 16.59 54.79 99.07
CA PHE A 104 15.87 55.94 99.58
C PHE A 104 16.25 56.17 101.05
N PRO A 105 16.81 57.34 101.43
CA PRO A 105 17.22 57.62 102.80
C PRO A 105 15.97 57.70 103.70
N CYS A 106 15.69 56.61 104.41
CA CYS A 106 14.61 56.58 105.39
C CYS A 106 15.14 57.03 106.76
N ASP A 107 14.92 58.29 107.12
CA ASP A 107 15.00 58.69 108.52
C ASP A 107 13.90 57.95 109.31
N ALA A 108 14.30 57.19 110.32
CA ALA A 108 13.42 56.27 111.06
C ALA A 108 12.20 56.95 111.71
N LEU A 109 12.20 58.29 111.81
CA LEU A 109 11.12 59.10 112.36
C LEU A 109 10.24 59.86 111.34
N LYS A 110 10.58 59.95 110.03
CA LYS A 110 9.85 60.85 109.08
C LYS A 110 9.64 60.37 107.64
N TRP A 111 9.97 59.11 107.33
CA TRP A 111 9.90 58.55 105.96
C TRP A 111 8.53 58.64 105.27
N ASP A 112 7.44 58.75 106.01
CA ASP A 112 6.06 58.81 105.52
C ASP A 112 5.71 60.16 104.86
N GLU A 113 6.14 61.27 105.46
CA GLU A 113 5.93 62.62 104.91
C GLU A 113 6.70 62.83 103.59
N ASP A 114 7.95 62.33 103.52
CA ASP A 114 8.80 62.48 102.33
C ASP A 114 8.23 61.73 101.10
N VAL A 115 7.64 60.56 101.32
CA VAL A 115 6.97 59.78 100.26
C VAL A 115 5.72 60.50 99.78
N TYR A 116 4.92 61.06 100.69
CA TYR A 116 3.71 61.79 100.35
C TYR A 116 3.99 63.04 99.51
N ALA A 117 5.01 63.83 99.90
CA ALA A 117 5.41 65.04 99.18
C ALA A 117 5.82 64.73 97.73
N ARG A 118 6.62 63.67 97.52
CA ARG A 118 7.12 63.29 96.19
C ARG A 118 6.00 62.77 95.27
N TYR A 119 5.04 62.00 95.81
CA TYR A 119 3.89 61.53 95.05
C TYR A 119 3.01 62.68 94.55
N ARG A 120 2.78 63.68 95.41
CA ARG A 120 1.96 64.85 95.08
C ARG A 120 2.56 65.68 93.93
N GLN A 121 3.89 65.80 93.86
CA GLN A 121 4.55 66.51 92.76
C GLN A 121 4.30 65.84 91.39
N HIS A 122 4.23 64.50 91.35
CA HIS A 122 4.08 63.77 90.09
C HIS A 122 2.67 63.91 89.48
N LEU A 123 1.62 63.96 90.31
CA LEU A 123 0.24 64.11 89.83
C LEU A 123 -0.03 65.45 89.16
N SER A 124 0.69 66.51 89.57
CA SER A 124 0.52 67.87 89.03
C SER A 124 1.06 68.05 87.60
N SER A 125 1.76 67.06 87.02
CA SER A 125 2.46 67.19 85.73
C SER A 125 1.82 66.45 84.54
N SER A 126 0.64 65.81 84.69
CA SER A 126 0.02 64.99 83.63
C SER A 126 -1.29 65.58 83.08
N PRO A 127 -1.39 65.94 81.78
CA PRO A 127 -2.56 66.60 81.18
C PRO A 127 -3.69 65.68 80.70
N ALA A 128 -3.56 64.35 80.83
CA ALA A 128 -4.51 63.38 80.26
C ALA A 128 -5.89 63.27 80.99
N SER A 129 -6.22 64.21 81.87
CA SER A 129 -7.46 64.18 82.68
C SER A 129 -8.35 65.42 82.50
N ALA A 130 -8.06 66.32 81.55
CA ALA A 130 -8.74 67.61 81.44
C ALA A 130 -10.28 67.53 81.29
N ASP A 131 -10.81 66.57 80.52
CA ASP A 131 -12.28 66.46 80.31
C ASP A 131 -13.01 65.86 81.53
N ALA A 132 -12.37 64.90 82.21
CA ALA A 132 -12.86 64.39 83.50
C ALA A 132 -12.77 65.46 84.61
N ASN A 133 -11.94 66.48 84.39
CA ASN A 133 -11.74 67.58 85.32
C ASN A 133 -12.65 68.78 85.06
N SER A 134 -13.38 68.89 83.94
CA SER A 134 -14.26 70.05 83.69
C SER A 134 -15.40 70.11 84.71
N MET A 135 -16.11 68.99 84.90
CA MET A 135 -17.18 68.85 85.90
C MET A 135 -16.64 68.98 87.34
N GLN A 136 -15.45 68.43 87.61
CA GLN A 136 -14.84 68.53 88.94
C GLN A 136 -14.38 69.96 89.24
N CYS A 137 -13.77 70.65 88.27
CA CYS A 137 -13.37 72.05 88.38
C CYS A 137 -14.57 72.97 88.59
N PHE A 138 -15.67 72.76 87.85
CA PHE A 138 -16.93 73.45 88.08
C PHE A 138 -17.40 73.25 89.52
N GLY A 139 -17.53 72.00 89.98
CA GLY A 139 -17.96 71.69 91.35
C GLY A 139 -17.07 72.32 92.44
N PHE A 140 -15.74 72.30 92.25
CA PHE A 140 -14.81 72.95 93.17
C PHE A 140 -14.90 74.48 93.15
N GLN A 141 -15.10 75.10 91.99
CA GLN A 141 -15.22 76.55 91.86
C GLN A 141 -16.54 77.05 92.43
N SER A 142 -17.66 76.38 92.15
CA SER A 142 -18.97 76.70 92.72
C SER A 142 -18.94 76.63 94.25
N PHE A 143 -18.33 75.58 94.81
CA PHE A 143 -18.17 75.46 96.27
C PHE A 143 -17.27 76.55 96.87
N ARG A 144 -16.22 76.98 96.15
CA ARG A 144 -15.36 78.08 96.57
C ARG A 144 -16.11 79.42 96.64
N HIS A 145 -16.91 79.74 95.62
CA HIS A 145 -17.70 80.98 95.57
C HIS A 145 -18.82 80.98 96.62
N PHE A 146 -19.44 79.81 96.85
CA PHE A 146 -20.45 79.62 97.90
C PHE A 146 -19.91 79.93 99.31
N ILE A 147 -18.74 79.40 99.69
CA ILE A 147 -18.14 79.68 101.02
C ILE A 147 -17.82 81.17 101.22
N ARG A 148 -17.61 81.91 100.12
CA ARG A 148 -17.27 83.34 100.15
C ARG A 148 -18.48 84.27 100.03
N ASN A 149 -19.71 83.74 99.91
CA ASN A 149 -20.93 84.50 99.59
C ASN A 149 -20.79 85.37 98.32
N GLU A 150 -20.09 84.84 97.32
CA GLU A 150 -19.91 85.48 96.01
C GLU A 150 -20.99 84.96 95.03
N ASP A 151 -22.28 85.19 95.33
CA ASP A 151 -23.42 84.60 94.60
C ASP A 151 -23.48 85.01 93.12
N ASP A 152 -23.08 86.25 92.79
CA ASP A 152 -23.00 86.72 91.40
C ASP A 152 -21.97 85.90 90.60
N MET A 153 -20.85 85.53 91.23
CA MET A 153 -19.80 84.73 90.61
C MET A 153 -20.21 83.27 90.38
N VAL A 154 -21.12 82.74 91.21
CA VAL A 154 -21.72 81.41 91.00
C VAL A 154 -22.61 81.43 89.76
N THR A 155 -23.42 82.48 89.61
CA THR A 155 -24.34 82.62 88.48
C THR A 155 -23.60 82.75 87.15
N ASP A 156 -22.52 83.53 87.10
CA ASP A 156 -21.65 83.65 85.93
C ASP A 156 -20.97 82.31 85.59
N LEU A 157 -20.45 81.62 86.61
CA LEU A 157 -19.81 80.30 86.44
C LEU A 157 -20.79 79.25 85.90
N ASP A 158 -22.02 79.21 86.41
CA ASP A 158 -23.08 78.33 85.95
C ASP A 158 -23.42 78.61 84.48
N SER A 159 -23.65 79.89 84.12
CA SER A 159 -23.94 80.29 82.75
C SER A 159 -22.81 79.91 81.77
N ASP A 160 -21.55 80.17 82.15
CA ASP A 160 -20.39 79.80 81.35
C ASP A 160 -20.24 78.29 81.19
N PHE A 161 -20.47 77.52 82.24
CA PHE A 161 -20.35 76.06 82.22
C PHE A 161 -21.48 75.43 81.40
N PHE A 162 -22.74 75.79 81.65
CA PHE A 162 -23.87 75.29 80.88
C PHE A 162 -23.83 75.76 79.42
N GLY A 163 -23.36 76.98 79.14
CA GLY A 163 -23.17 77.47 77.78
C GLY A 163 -22.16 76.65 76.98
N LYS A 164 -21.02 76.30 77.60
CA LYS A 164 -20.03 75.38 77.00
C LYS A 164 -20.61 73.99 76.78
N LEU A 165 -21.29 73.44 77.79
CA LEU A 165 -21.91 72.11 77.72
C LEU A 165 -22.97 72.02 76.61
N GLU A 166 -23.81 73.04 76.48
CA GLU A 166 -24.84 73.09 75.43
C GLU A 166 -24.21 73.28 74.04
N GLY A 167 -23.12 74.05 73.92
CA GLY A 167 -22.32 74.16 72.69
C GLY A 167 -21.68 72.84 72.28
N GLU A 168 -21.08 72.12 73.23
CA GLU A 168 -20.53 70.77 73.00
C GLU A 168 -21.61 69.78 72.59
N LYS A 169 -22.76 69.81 73.27
CA LYS A 169 -23.92 68.98 72.92
C LYS A 169 -24.42 69.26 71.51
N ALA A 170 -24.51 70.52 71.10
CA ALA A 170 -24.90 70.91 69.74
C ALA A 170 -23.88 70.43 68.71
N SER A 171 -22.57 70.58 69.00
CA SER A 171 -21.49 70.09 68.14
C SER A 171 -21.55 68.56 67.97
N ILE A 172 -21.75 67.83 69.07
CA ILE A 172 -21.88 66.36 69.03
C ILE A 172 -23.14 65.96 68.24
N ALA A 173 -24.28 66.62 68.45
CA ALA A 173 -25.49 66.34 67.70
C ALA A 173 -25.31 66.55 66.18
N GLU A 174 -24.61 67.61 65.77
CA GLU A 174 -24.28 67.85 64.36
C GLU A 174 -23.36 66.76 63.80
N THR A 175 -22.35 66.32 64.57
CA THR A 175 -21.49 65.21 64.13
C THR A 175 -22.25 63.90 63.98
N ILE A 176 -23.24 63.61 64.85
CA ILE A 176 -24.08 62.42 64.76
C ILE A 176 -24.91 62.47 63.48
N VAL A 177 -25.60 63.58 63.20
CA VAL A 177 -26.41 63.73 61.98
C VAL A 177 -25.55 63.56 60.71
N ASN A 178 -24.35 64.13 60.70
CA ASN A 178 -23.41 63.95 59.59
C ASN A 178 -22.96 62.48 59.45
N CYS A 179 -22.65 61.80 60.56
CA CYS A 179 -22.32 60.38 60.55
C CYS A 179 -23.48 59.51 60.08
N GLU A 180 -24.71 59.77 60.51
CA GLU A 180 -25.92 59.06 60.09
C GLU A 180 -26.16 59.22 58.59
N LYS A 181 -26.00 60.44 58.06
CA LYS A 181 -26.11 60.70 56.62
C LYS A 181 -25.06 59.91 55.82
N VAL A 182 -23.80 59.94 56.26
CA VAL A 182 -22.71 59.18 55.61
C VAL A 182 -22.98 57.67 55.69
N SER A 183 -23.48 57.18 56.82
CA SER A 183 -23.86 55.77 56.99
C SER A 183 -24.95 55.37 56.00
N GLY A 184 -26.02 56.17 55.88
CA GLY A 184 -27.12 55.91 54.95
C GLY A 184 -26.67 55.93 53.48
N GLU A 185 -25.79 56.86 53.10
CA GLU A 185 -25.21 56.91 51.75
C GLU A 185 -24.33 55.68 51.45
N LEU A 186 -23.54 55.22 52.43
CA LEU A 186 -22.72 54.02 52.29
C LEU A 186 -23.57 52.75 52.21
N GLU A 187 -24.64 52.66 53.00
CA GLU A 187 -25.58 51.54 52.98
C GLU A 187 -26.34 51.48 51.64
N ALA A 188 -26.82 52.62 51.14
CA ALA A 188 -27.43 52.71 49.81
C ALA A 188 -26.47 52.30 48.68
N LYS A 189 -25.18 52.69 48.77
CA LYS A 189 -24.14 52.27 47.83
C LYS A 189 -23.86 50.76 47.91
N LEU A 190 -23.84 50.19 49.11
CA LEU A 190 -23.68 48.75 49.32
C LEU A 190 -24.84 47.97 48.71
N ASP A 191 -26.07 48.43 48.94
CA ASP A 191 -27.27 47.78 48.42
C ASP A 191 -27.37 47.87 46.90
N ALA A 192 -26.96 49.00 46.31
CA ALA A 192 -26.88 49.15 44.85
C ALA A 192 -25.85 48.20 44.22
N LEU A 193 -24.68 48.03 44.84
CA LEU A 193 -23.67 47.05 44.39
C LEU A 193 -24.13 45.60 44.54
N ARG A 194 -24.99 45.32 45.53
CA ARG A 194 -25.58 43.99 45.76
C ARG A 194 -26.69 43.65 44.76
N LYS A 195 -27.48 44.64 44.33
CA LYS A 195 -28.64 44.46 43.44
C LYS A 195 -28.31 44.62 41.94
N GLY A 196 -27.17 45.22 41.59
CA GLY A 196 -26.74 45.33 40.19
C GLY A 196 -26.30 43.97 39.61
N PRO A 197 -26.54 43.70 38.31
CA PRO A 197 -26.05 42.49 37.67
C PRO A 197 -24.53 42.44 37.77
N SER A 198 -24.02 41.47 38.51
CA SER A 198 -22.59 41.39 38.78
C SER A 198 -21.86 41.13 37.47
N LYS A 199 -20.71 41.77 37.26
CA LYS A 199 -19.77 41.41 36.19
C LYS A 199 -19.47 39.89 36.18
N LYS A 200 -19.60 39.24 37.34
CA LYS A 200 -19.54 37.79 37.50
C LYS A 200 -20.62 37.05 36.72
N GLU A 201 -21.88 37.47 36.78
CA GLU A 201 -22.98 36.80 36.08
C GLU A 201 -22.85 36.94 34.56
N ALA A 202 -22.42 38.11 34.07
CA ALA A 202 -22.12 38.30 32.66
C ALA A 202 -20.97 37.40 32.19
N LEU A 203 -19.91 37.27 33.01
CA LEU A 203 -18.78 36.39 32.72
C LEU A 203 -19.18 34.91 32.76
N GLU A 204 -20.05 34.50 33.67
CA GLU A 204 -20.58 33.14 33.76
C GLU A 204 -21.44 32.79 32.54
N ARG A 205 -22.26 33.73 32.03
CA ARG A 205 -23.01 33.55 30.77
C ARG A 205 -22.07 33.36 29.59
N VAL A 206 -21.08 34.25 29.44
CA VAL A 206 -20.09 34.17 28.36
C VAL A 206 -19.28 32.87 28.43
N LYS A 207 -18.89 32.43 29.64
CA LYS A 207 -18.22 31.14 29.84
C LYS A 207 -19.11 29.97 29.40
N ALA A 208 -20.39 29.97 29.79
CA ALA A 208 -21.32 28.92 29.41
C ALA A 208 -21.54 28.86 27.89
N ASP A 209 -21.62 30.01 27.23
CA ASP A 209 -21.73 30.10 25.77
C ASP A 209 -20.46 29.55 25.08
N PHE A 210 -19.26 29.91 25.57
CA PHE A 210 -18.01 29.35 25.06
C PHE A 210 -17.90 27.84 25.27
N GLU A 211 -18.33 27.32 26.42
CA GLU A 211 -18.34 25.89 26.70
C GLU A 211 -19.27 25.15 25.74
N LYS A 212 -20.45 25.71 25.46
CA LYS A 212 -21.41 25.18 24.50
C LYS A 212 -20.83 25.15 23.09
N ASP A 213 -20.21 26.26 22.66
CA ASP A 213 -19.60 26.34 21.33
C ASP A 213 -18.39 25.42 21.21
N PHE A 214 -17.56 25.32 22.24
CA PHE A 214 -16.43 24.39 22.28
C PHE A 214 -16.91 22.94 22.12
N ASN A 215 -17.94 22.54 22.87
CA ASN A 215 -18.53 21.20 22.74
C ASN A 215 -19.09 20.96 21.33
N LYS A 216 -19.75 21.97 20.72
CA LYS A 216 -20.21 21.89 19.34
C LYS A 216 -19.05 21.71 18.35
N PHE A 217 -17.94 22.44 18.54
CA PHE A 217 -16.73 22.27 17.73
C PHE A 217 -16.14 20.88 17.88
N CYS A 218 -16.05 20.35 19.10
CA CYS A 218 -15.59 18.98 19.34
C CYS A 218 -16.45 17.98 18.55
N THR A 219 -17.78 18.07 18.63
CA THR A 219 -18.69 17.22 17.86
C THR A 219 -18.46 17.32 16.34
N MET A 220 -18.35 18.54 15.81
CA MET A 220 -18.09 18.75 14.38
C MET A 220 -16.73 18.19 13.95
N VAL A 221 -15.70 18.34 14.78
CA VAL A 221 -14.36 17.80 14.53
C VAL A 221 -14.39 16.29 14.55
N THR A 222 -15.08 15.66 15.51
CA THR A 222 -15.21 14.21 15.57
C THR A 222 -15.94 13.66 14.36
N GLU A 223 -17.08 14.23 13.97
CA GLU A 223 -17.84 13.82 12.79
C GLU A 223 -17.01 13.96 11.50
N ARG A 224 -16.31 15.09 11.33
CA ARG A 224 -15.43 15.29 10.16
C ARG A 224 -14.31 14.27 10.13
N SER A 225 -13.68 14.00 11.27
CA SER A 225 -12.58 13.04 11.41
C SER A 225 -13.05 11.62 11.09
N GLU A 226 -14.24 11.24 11.56
CA GLU A 226 -14.87 9.97 11.25
C GLU A 226 -15.19 9.85 9.76
N ARG A 227 -15.71 10.90 9.12
CA ARG A 227 -15.96 10.93 7.68
C ARG A 227 -14.67 10.80 6.88
N THR A 228 -13.61 11.50 7.28
CA THR A 228 -12.27 11.40 6.64
C THR A 228 -11.74 9.98 6.74
N ARG A 229 -11.77 9.37 7.93
CA ARG A 229 -11.36 7.98 8.15
C ARG A 229 -12.21 7.00 7.33
N GLY A 230 -13.52 7.23 7.22
CA GLY A 230 -14.40 6.44 6.37
C GLY A 230 -14.01 6.52 4.89
N MET A 231 -13.74 7.73 4.40
CA MET A 231 -13.29 7.94 3.02
C MET A 231 -11.92 7.30 2.74
N GLU A 232 -10.98 7.40 3.69
CA GLU A 232 -9.65 6.79 3.59
C GLU A 232 -9.75 5.26 3.47
N LYS A 233 -10.58 4.60 4.29
CA LYS A 233 -10.84 3.16 4.15
C LYS A 233 -11.42 2.77 2.78
N VAL A 234 -12.34 3.58 2.25
CA VAL A 234 -12.92 3.35 0.91
C VAL A 234 -11.86 3.51 -0.17
N LEU A 235 -10.96 4.50 -0.04
CA LEU A 235 -9.85 4.70 -0.97
C LEU A 235 -8.87 3.52 -0.93
N GLU A 236 -8.49 3.05 0.26
CA GLU A 236 -7.63 1.86 0.41
C GLU A 236 -8.26 0.60 -0.21
N GLU A 237 -9.57 0.40 -0.02
CA GLU A 237 -10.29 -0.72 -0.64
C GLU A 237 -10.31 -0.60 -2.17
N LYS A 238 -10.56 0.60 -2.69
CA LYS A 238 -10.55 0.87 -4.13
C LYS A 238 -9.16 0.71 -4.75
N GLU A 239 -8.10 1.12 -4.04
CA GLU A 239 -6.72 0.90 -4.47
C GLU A 239 -6.40 -0.59 -4.54
N ARG A 240 -6.77 -1.37 -3.52
CA ARG A 240 -6.65 -2.84 -3.53
C ARG A 240 -7.44 -3.48 -4.69
N GLU A 241 -8.67 -3.03 -4.94
CA GLU A 241 -9.50 -3.51 -6.06
C GLU A 241 -8.87 -3.17 -7.42
N VAL A 242 -8.30 -1.96 -7.56
CA VAL A 242 -7.59 -1.55 -8.77
C VAL A 242 -6.38 -2.45 -8.99
N ILE A 243 -5.51 -2.63 -7.99
CA ILE A 243 -4.32 -3.49 -8.08
C ILE A 243 -4.71 -4.91 -8.54
N ALA A 244 -5.70 -5.52 -7.89
CA ALA A 244 -6.17 -6.86 -8.28
C ALA A 244 -6.69 -6.91 -9.72
N LYS A 245 -7.40 -5.87 -10.17
CA LYS A 245 -7.86 -5.76 -11.57
C LYS A 245 -6.71 -5.52 -12.55
N GLU A 246 -5.64 -4.85 -12.15
CA GLU A 246 -4.45 -4.66 -12.99
C GLU A 246 -3.66 -5.96 -13.15
N GLU A 247 -3.49 -6.72 -12.07
CA GLU A 247 -2.89 -8.05 -12.09
C GLU A 247 -3.69 -8.98 -12.98
N GLU A 248 -5.03 -9.00 -12.85
CA GLU A 248 -5.89 -9.81 -13.71
C GLU A 248 -5.78 -9.42 -15.18
N ARG A 249 -5.81 -8.12 -15.46
CA ARG A 249 -5.61 -7.61 -16.83
C ARG A 249 -4.23 -7.99 -17.37
N GLY A 250 -3.21 -8.03 -16.52
CA GLY A 250 -1.87 -8.54 -16.84
C GLY A 250 -1.91 -10.01 -17.25
N ARG A 251 -2.51 -10.87 -16.42
CA ARG A 251 -2.69 -12.31 -16.70
C ARG A 251 -3.43 -12.55 -18.01
N ILE A 252 -4.54 -11.86 -18.24
CA ILE A 252 -5.34 -11.96 -19.46
C ILE A 252 -4.53 -11.48 -20.68
N SER A 253 -3.70 -10.44 -20.53
CA SER A 253 -2.85 -9.95 -21.61
C SER A 253 -1.79 -10.98 -21.99
N GLU A 254 -1.15 -11.61 -21.00
CA GLU A 254 -0.16 -12.67 -21.22
C GLU A 254 -0.79 -13.90 -21.89
N GLU A 255 -1.94 -14.36 -21.38
CA GLU A 255 -2.70 -15.46 -21.98
C GLU A 255 -3.09 -15.14 -23.43
N ASN A 256 -3.56 -13.92 -23.69
CA ASN A 256 -3.88 -13.50 -25.06
C ASN A 256 -2.66 -13.48 -25.99
N GLU A 257 -1.48 -13.14 -25.48
CA GLU A 257 -0.25 -13.19 -26.27
C GLU A 257 0.14 -14.64 -26.59
N GLU A 258 0.03 -15.54 -25.60
CA GLU A 258 0.26 -16.97 -25.78
C GLU A 258 -0.70 -17.57 -26.80
N LEU A 259 -2.00 -17.28 -26.67
CA LEU A 259 -3.02 -17.74 -27.62
C LEU A 259 -2.72 -17.24 -29.04
N ARG A 260 -2.29 -15.98 -29.20
CA ARG A 260 -1.85 -15.46 -30.51
C ARG A 260 -0.59 -16.15 -31.02
N ARG A 261 0.33 -16.55 -30.16
CA ARG A 261 1.55 -17.30 -30.54
C ARG A 261 1.19 -18.71 -31.00
N VAL A 262 0.39 -19.44 -30.22
CA VAL A 262 -0.13 -20.77 -30.57
C VAL A 262 -0.90 -20.72 -31.87
N TRP A 263 -1.77 -19.73 -32.05
CA TRP A 263 -2.54 -19.58 -33.28
C TRP A 263 -1.65 -19.32 -34.50
N ARG A 264 -0.66 -18.43 -34.39
CA ARG A 264 0.35 -18.22 -35.46
C ARG A 264 1.11 -19.51 -35.78
N ASN A 265 1.54 -20.25 -34.77
CA ASN A 265 2.24 -21.52 -34.95
C ASN A 265 1.34 -22.57 -35.60
N ARG A 266 0.05 -22.63 -35.22
CA ARG A 266 -0.92 -23.52 -35.87
C ARG A 266 -1.11 -23.18 -37.34
N VAL A 267 -1.24 -21.90 -37.70
CA VAL A 267 -1.29 -21.48 -39.11
C VAL A 267 -0.05 -21.92 -39.89
N LEU A 268 1.14 -21.86 -39.27
CA LEU A 268 2.37 -22.38 -39.88
C LEU A 268 2.33 -23.91 -40.02
N ILE A 269 1.91 -24.64 -38.99
CA ILE A 269 1.77 -26.10 -39.02
C ILE A 269 0.78 -26.51 -40.11
N ASP A 270 -0.41 -25.92 -40.15
CA ASP A 270 -1.43 -26.20 -41.16
C ASP A 270 -0.87 -25.91 -42.58
N GLY A 271 -0.07 -24.85 -42.74
CA GLY A 271 0.62 -24.54 -44.00
C GLY A 271 1.68 -25.59 -44.40
N TRP A 272 2.43 -26.14 -43.44
CA TRP A 272 3.38 -27.23 -43.69
C TRP A 272 2.68 -28.58 -43.94
N GLU A 273 1.58 -28.87 -43.23
CA GLU A 273 0.74 -30.04 -43.44
C GLU A 273 0.15 -30.03 -44.85
N GLN A 274 -0.36 -28.89 -45.32
CA GLN A 274 -0.86 -28.74 -46.68
C GLN A 274 0.23 -29.03 -47.73
N LYS A 275 1.43 -28.46 -47.57
CA LYS A 275 2.56 -28.73 -48.48
C LYS A 275 2.99 -30.20 -48.44
N ALA A 276 3.04 -30.81 -47.26
CA ALA A 276 3.37 -32.22 -47.09
C ALA A 276 2.32 -33.11 -47.78
N TRP A 277 1.03 -32.77 -47.65
CA TRP A 277 -0.05 -33.48 -48.32
C TRP A 277 0.05 -33.37 -49.85
N GLU A 278 0.28 -32.17 -50.40
CA GLU A 278 0.47 -31.96 -51.83
C GLU A 278 1.65 -32.75 -52.40
N LEU A 279 2.79 -32.73 -51.70
CA LEU A 279 3.97 -33.49 -52.10
C LEU A 279 3.70 -35.00 -52.05
N ASN A 280 3.08 -35.48 -50.98
CA ASN A 280 2.73 -36.89 -50.84
C ASN A 280 1.72 -37.35 -51.92
N SER A 281 0.79 -36.48 -52.30
CA SER A 281 -0.14 -36.74 -53.41
C SER A 281 0.59 -36.88 -54.75
N LYS A 282 1.54 -35.98 -55.04
CA LYS A 282 2.39 -36.05 -56.25
C LYS A 282 3.23 -37.32 -56.29
N ILE A 283 3.90 -37.66 -55.18
CA ILE A 283 4.71 -38.89 -55.05
C ILE A 283 3.83 -40.12 -55.27
N ARG A 284 2.64 -40.17 -54.65
CA ARG A 284 1.70 -41.28 -54.83
C ARG A 284 1.26 -41.43 -56.28
N ASN A 285 0.97 -40.33 -56.96
CA ASN A 285 0.59 -40.35 -58.37
C ASN A 285 1.73 -40.85 -59.26
N GLN A 286 2.96 -40.38 -59.05
CA GLN A 286 4.14 -40.88 -59.76
C GLN A 286 4.39 -42.36 -59.49
N PHE A 287 4.23 -42.81 -58.25
CA PHE A 287 4.36 -44.22 -57.89
C PHE A 287 3.33 -45.11 -58.60
N HIS A 288 2.08 -44.65 -58.72
CA HIS A 288 1.05 -45.36 -59.50
C HIS A 288 1.43 -45.45 -60.98
N GLN A 289 1.99 -44.37 -61.57
CA GLN A 289 2.48 -44.42 -62.96
C GLN A 289 3.60 -45.45 -63.14
N ILE A 290 4.55 -45.52 -62.21
CA ILE A 290 5.61 -46.52 -62.22
C ILE A 290 5.04 -47.93 -62.10
N GLN A 291 4.06 -48.15 -61.21
CA GLN A 291 3.37 -49.44 -61.10
C GLN A 291 2.69 -49.85 -62.40
N THR A 292 1.98 -48.94 -63.07
CA THR A 292 1.34 -49.21 -64.37
C THR A 292 2.37 -49.59 -65.42
N LEU A 293 3.45 -48.82 -65.56
CA LEU A 293 4.53 -49.12 -66.50
C LEU A 293 5.21 -50.47 -66.21
N ALA A 294 5.43 -50.80 -64.93
CA ALA A 294 5.99 -52.09 -64.55
C ALA A 294 5.07 -53.26 -64.93
N ILE A 295 3.74 -53.09 -64.81
CA ILE A 295 2.77 -54.09 -65.28
C ILE A 295 2.87 -54.28 -66.80
N ASP A 296 2.94 -53.19 -67.56
CA ASP A 296 3.07 -53.24 -69.03
C ASP A 296 4.39 -53.91 -69.45
N CYS A 297 5.50 -53.58 -68.79
CA CYS A 297 6.78 -54.24 -68.98
C CYS A 297 6.69 -55.75 -68.68
N ASN A 298 6.10 -56.14 -67.55
CA ASN A 298 5.91 -57.56 -67.20
C ASN A 298 5.03 -58.31 -68.20
N GLN A 299 4.02 -57.67 -68.77
CA GLN A 299 3.23 -58.27 -69.85
C GLN A 299 4.07 -58.48 -71.12
N ALA A 300 4.92 -57.51 -71.49
CA ALA A 300 5.83 -57.63 -72.63
C ALA A 300 6.87 -58.74 -72.40
N MET A 301 7.49 -58.81 -71.22
CA MET A 301 8.45 -59.86 -70.87
C MET A 301 7.84 -61.26 -70.95
N ARG A 302 6.58 -61.41 -70.50
CA ARG A 302 5.83 -62.67 -70.67
C ARG A 302 5.59 -63.05 -72.13
N ARG A 303 5.31 -62.08 -73.02
CA ARG A 303 5.19 -62.33 -74.47
C ARG A 303 6.50 -62.78 -75.10
N LEU A 304 7.63 -62.24 -74.60
CA LEU A 304 8.97 -62.57 -75.06
C LEU A 304 9.57 -63.83 -74.40
N LYS A 305 8.87 -64.42 -73.41
CA LYS A 305 9.34 -65.57 -72.59
C LYS A 305 10.68 -65.30 -71.87
N VAL A 306 10.90 -64.07 -71.41
CA VAL A 306 12.07 -63.72 -70.59
C VAL A 306 11.69 -63.82 -69.10
N ASP A 307 12.51 -64.52 -68.31
CA ASP A 307 12.28 -64.78 -66.88
C ASP A 307 12.73 -63.62 -65.98
N VAL A 308 12.13 -62.45 -66.21
CA VAL A 308 12.41 -61.23 -65.45
C VAL A 308 11.09 -60.58 -65.07
N GLN A 309 10.93 -60.26 -63.79
CA GLN A 309 9.72 -59.64 -63.25
C GLN A 309 10.07 -58.35 -62.49
N PHE A 310 9.48 -57.24 -62.94
CA PHE A 310 9.51 -55.97 -62.22
C PHE A 310 8.53 -56.02 -61.04
N VAL A 311 9.02 -55.75 -59.84
CA VAL A 311 8.21 -55.69 -58.60
C VAL A 311 8.45 -54.36 -57.95
N VAL A 312 7.47 -53.46 -58.08
CA VAL A 312 7.66 -52.07 -57.66
C VAL A 312 7.60 -51.93 -56.14
N ASN A 313 8.61 -51.29 -55.53
CA ASN A 313 8.70 -51.05 -54.10
C ASN A 313 8.64 -49.54 -53.77
N GLY A 314 7.63 -49.14 -52.99
CA GLY A 314 7.40 -47.73 -52.60
C GLY A 314 8.38 -47.17 -51.57
N ARG A 315 9.29 -47.99 -51.04
CA ARG A 315 10.35 -47.56 -50.11
C ARG A 315 11.74 -47.53 -50.73
N GLY A 316 11.88 -47.91 -52.00
CA GLY A 316 13.16 -47.85 -52.69
C GLY A 316 13.60 -46.40 -52.90
N VAL A 317 14.90 -46.14 -52.76
CA VAL A 317 15.49 -44.81 -53.04
C VAL A 317 16.15 -44.84 -54.41
N GLU A 318 16.76 -45.96 -54.78
CA GLU A 318 17.43 -46.14 -56.07
C GLU A 318 16.50 -46.77 -57.12
N PRO A 319 16.66 -46.48 -58.43
CA PRO A 319 15.81 -47.03 -59.48
C PRO A 319 15.72 -48.56 -59.49
N GLY A 320 16.81 -49.27 -59.19
CA GLY A 320 16.82 -50.73 -59.08
C GLY A 320 16.02 -51.25 -57.88
N GLU A 321 16.03 -50.52 -56.76
CA GLU A 321 15.24 -50.85 -55.57
C GLU A 321 13.75 -50.54 -55.79
N VAL A 322 13.44 -49.42 -56.45
CA VAL A 322 12.08 -49.01 -56.79
C VAL A 322 11.45 -49.99 -57.77
N MET A 323 12.20 -50.49 -58.75
CA MET A 323 11.70 -51.42 -59.76
C MET A 323 11.81 -52.90 -59.35
N GLY A 324 12.50 -53.19 -58.23
CA GLY A 324 12.75 -54.53 -57.71
C GLY A 324 13.76 -55.35 -58.51
N VAL A 325 14.25 -54.83 -59.64
CA VAL A 325 15.27 -55.44 -60.48
C VAL A 325 16.11 -54.36 -61.13
N ASP A 326 17.41 -54.55 -61.22
CA ASP A 326 18.29 -53.58 -61.86
C ASP A 326 18.23 -53.73 -63.39
N TYR A 327 17.80 -52.66 -64.06
CA TYR A 327 17.68 -52.64 -65.51
C TYR A 327 19.03 -52.87 -66.21
N LYS A 328 20.11 -52.25 -65.73
CA LYS A 328 21.41 -52.28 -66.40
C LYS A 328 22.13 -53.60 -66.19
N ALA A 329 22.01 -54.18 -65.00
CA ALA A 329 22.75 -55.38 -64.60
C ALA A 329 22.02 -56.68 -64.95
N VAL A 330 20.68 -56.69 -64.98
CA VAL A 330 19.89 -57.92 -65.19
C VAL A 330 19.08 -57.84 -66.46
N VAL A 331 18.17 -56.86 -66.58
CA VAL A 331 17.20 -56.81 -67.67
C VAL A 331 17.86 -56.62 -69.04
N LYS A 332 18.80 -55.68 -69.13
CA LYS A 332 19.47 -55.34 -70.39
C LYS A 332 20.32 -56.49 -70.94
N PRO A 333 21.18 -57.15 -70.15
CA PRO A 333 21.92 -58.34 -70.60
C PRO A 333 21.01 -59.46 -71.11
N ASP A 334 19.92 -59.78 -70.40
CA ASP A 334 19.02 -60.88 -70.80
C ASP A 334 18.30 -60.59 -72.13
N LEU A 335 17.85 -59.35 -72.33
CA LEU A 335 17.25 -58.92 -73.61
C LEU A 335 18.27 -58.93 -74.76
N CYS A 336 19.51 -58.51 -74.51
CA CYS A 336 20.58 -58.60 -75.50
C CYS A 336 20.86 -60.06 -75.88
N SER A 337 20.96 -60.96 -74.89
CA SER A 337 21.16 -62.38 -75.11
C SER A 337 20.05 -63.01 -75.94
N LEU A 338 18.78 -62.70 -75.63
CA LEU A 338 17.63 -63.17 -76.43
C LEU A 338 17.69 -62.66 -77.88
N CYS A 339 18.00 -61.37 -78.06
CA CYS A 339 18.12 -60.75 -79.39
C CYS A 339 19.21 -61.43 -80.23
N ASP A 340 20.37 -61.69 -79.64
CA ASP A 340 21.48 -62.33 -80.33
C ASP A 340 21.19 -63.80 -80.63
N GLY A 341 20.51 -64.52 -79.72
CA GLY A 341 20.04 -65.89 -79.97
C GLY A 341 19.02 -65.97 -81.12
N ILE A 342 18.11 -64.99 -81.23
CA ILE A 342 17.16 -64.90 -82.36
C ILE A 342 17.90 -64.63 -83.67
N LYS A 343 18.86 -63.71 -83.68
CA LYS A 343 19.67 -63.41 -84.88
C LYS A 343 20.47 -64.64 -85.32
N GLU A 344 21.14 -65.31 -84.38
CA GLU A 344 21.90 -66.52 -84.67
C GLU A 344 20.99 -67.62 -85.23
N GLY A 345 19.83 -67.85 -84.60
CA GLY A 345 18.83 -68.80 -85.10
C GLY A 345 18.29 -68.45 -86.48
N SER A 346 18.01 -67.17 -86.75
CA SER A 346 17.59 -66.70 -88.07
C SER A 346 18.70 -66.85 -89.12
N MET A 347 19.95 -66.57 -88.75
CA MET A 347 21.09 -66.69 -89.64
C MET A 347 21.38 -68.15 -89.99
N LYS A 348 21.23 -69.07 -89.03
CA LYS A 348 21.24 -70.52 -89.28
C LYS A 348 20.15 -70.92 -90.28
N LYS A 349 18.90 -70.43 -90.11
CA LYS A 349 17.82 -70.69 -91.08
C LYS A 349 18.10 -70.10 -92.47
N VAL A 350 18.70 -68.91 -92.55
CA VAL A 350 19.13 -68.32 -93.82
C VAL A 350 20.22 -69.18 -94.46
N GLN A 351 21.19 -69.65 -93.68
CA GLN A 351 22.22 -70.56 -94.17
C GLN A 351 21.63 -71.87 -94.69
N GLU A 352 20.69 -72.47 -93.95
CA GLU A 352 19.94 -73.65 -94.39
C GLU A 352 19.18 -73.37 -95.70
N LEU A 353 18.48 -72.22 -95.82
CA LEU A 353 17.81 -71.81 -97.06
C LEU A 353 18.79 -71.65 -98.24
N VAL A 354 19.98 -71.09 -98.02
CA VAL A 354 21.02 -70.97 -99.05
C VAL A 354 21.47 -72.35 -99.51
N THR A 355 21.74 -73.28 -98.59
CA THR A 355 22.13 -74.66 -98.97
C THR A 355 21.03 -75.39 -99.74
N LEU A 356 19.77 -75.19 -99.37
CA LEU A 356 18.62 -75.74 -100.11
C LEU A 356 18.49 -75.11 -101.49
N GLN A 357 18.72 -73.79 -101.61
CA GLN A 357 18.71 -73.08 -102.88
C GLN A 357 19.83 -73.55 -103.81
N GLU A 358 21.05 -73.75 -103.29
CA GLU A 358 22.19 -74.30 -104.02
C GLU A 358 21.88 -75.70 -104.54
N HIS A 359 21.38 -76.59 -103.67
CA HIS A 359 20.96 -77.94 -104.06
C HIS A 359 19.85 -77.91 -105.13
N ALA A 360 18.85 -77.02 -105.00
CA ALA A 360 17.81 -76.85 -106.02
C ALA A 360 18.38 -76.39 -107.37
N SER A 361 19.35 -75.47 -107.35
CA SER A 361 20.03 -74.98 -108.57
C SER A 361 20.87 -76.07 -109.24
N GLU A 362 21.55 -76.91 -108.46
CA GLU A 362 22.29 -78.07 -108.95
C GLU A 362 21.34 -79.08 -109.62
N MET A 363 20.21 -79.38 -108.98
CA MET A 363 19.19 -80.25 -109.56
C MET A 363 18.59 -79.67 -110.85
N ALA A 364 18.34 -78.35 -110.90
CA ALA A 364 17.85 -77.68 -112.10
C ALA A 364 18.85 -77.78 -113.26
N ALA A 365 20.16 -77.59 -112.99
CA ALA A 365 21.20 -77.76 -114.00
C ALA A 365 21.27 -79.20 -114.54
N LYS A 366 21.11 -80.20 -113.67
CA LYS A 366 21.00 -81.62 -114.05
C LYS A 366 19.76 -81.91 -114.90
N ILE A 367 18.62 -81.26 -114.60
CA ILE A 367 17.42 -81.37 -115.42
C ILE A 367 17.66 -80.78 -116.81
N GLU A 368 18.28 -79.60 -116.90
CA GLU A 368 18.51 -78.92 -118.18
C GLU A 368 19.54 -79.64 -119.07
N SER A 369 20.57 -80.27 -118.48
CA SER A 369 21.47 -81.14 -119.23
C SER A 369 20.76 -82.39 -119.77
N ARG A 370 19.89 -83.01 -118.97
CA ARG A 370 19.04 -84.13 -119.42
C ARG A 370 18.06 -83.71 -120.52
N LYS A 371 17.45 -82.53 -120.43
CA LYS A 371 16.60 -81.98 -121.50
C LYS A 371 17.38 -81.78 -122.81
N ARG A 372 18.60 -81.22 -122.76
CA ARG A 372 19.46 -81.06 -123.94
C ARG A 372 19.79 -82.41 -124.57
N LEU A 373 20.14 -83.41 -123.76
CA LEU A 373 20.38 -84.77 -124.23
C LEU A 373 19.12 -85.36 -124.90
N LEU A 374 17.96 -85.19 -124.26
CA LEU A 374 16.68 -85.65 -124.80
C LEU A 374 16.34 -84.95 -126.13
N GLY A 375 16.58 -83.65 -126.24
CA GLY A 375 16.43 -82.90 -127.50
C GLY A 375 17.37 -83.39 -128.60
N SER A 376 18.62 -83.73 -128.28
CA SER A 376 19.56 -84.35 -129.22
C SER A 376 19.07 -85.72 -129.71
N ILE A 377 18.55 -86.55 -128.79
CA ILE A 377 17.96 -87.85 -129.13
C ILE A 377 16.72 -87.65 -130.02
N GLN A 378 15.87 -86.67 -129.69
CA GLN A 378 14.67 -86.36 -130.49
C GLN A 378 15.04 -85.91 -131.91
N LEU A 379 16.09 -85.09 -132.07
CA LEU A 379 16.60 -84.68 -133.38
C LEU A 379 17.09 -85.89 -134.19
N GLN A 380 17.82 -86.81 -133.56
CA GLN A 380 18.26 -88.06 -134.19
C GLN A 380 17.07 -88.92 -134.63
N ILE A 381 16.02 -89.00 -133.81
CA ILE A 381 14.77 -89.69 -134.19
C ILE A 381 14.16 -89.04 -135.43
N THR A 382 14.00 -87.71 -135.45
CA THR A 382 13.42 -87.02 -136.62
C THR A 382 14.26 -87.16 -137.88
N GLU A 383 15.58 -87.15 -137.77
CA GLU A 383 16.49 -87.35 -138.90
C GLU A 383 16.35 -88.78 -139.46
N VAL A 384 16.26 -89.78 -138.58
CA VAL A 384 16.01 -91.18 -138.98
C VAL A 384 14.62 -91.33 -139.58
N GLU A 385 13.60 -90.68 -139.02
CA GLU A 385 12.24 -90.67 -139.57
C GLU A 385 12.19 -90.02 -140.97
N ASP A 386 12.90 -88.92 -141.19
CA ASP A 386 13.05 -88.27 -142.48
C ASP A 386 13.79 -89.15 -143.49
N LYS A 387 14.92 -89.76 -143.09
CA LYS A 387 15.65 -90.73 -143.92
C LYS A 387 14.75 -91.91 -144.27
N MET A 388 14.00 -92.44 -143.31
CA MET A 388 13.04 -93.51 -143.53
C MET A 388 11.92 -93.08 -144.49
N ARG A 389 11.46 -91.83 -144.43
CA ARG A 389 10.49 -91.27 -145.38
C ARG A 389 11.07 -91.17 -146.79
N ILE A 390 12.32 -90.73 -146.93
CA ILE A 390 13.03 -90.68 -148.22
C ILE A 390 13.19 -92.08 -148.79
N VAL A 391 13.74 -93.03 -148.03
CA VAL A 391 13.90 -94.44 -148.44
C VAL A 391 12.54 -95.05 -148.81
N LYS A 392 11.48 -94.73 -148.06
CA LYS A 392 10.12 -95.19 -148.38
C LYS A 392 9.63 -94.60 -149.70
N LYS A 393 9.92 -93.32 -149.98
CA LYS A 393 9.57 -92.67 -151.25
C LYS A 393 10.38 -93.24 -152.41
N GLU A 394 11.69 -93.43 -152.24
CA GLU A 394 12.56 -94.09 -153.21
C GLU A 394 12.11 -95.54 -153.48
N ALA A 395 11.74 -96.30 -152.45
CA ALA A 395 11.18 -97.64 -152.60
C ALA A 395 9.83 -97.63 -153.33
N GLN A 396 8.97 -96.64 -153.08
CA GLN A 396 7.71 -96.45 -153.82
C GLN A 396 7.95 -96.04 -155.28
N GLU A 397 8.94 -95.20 -155.55
CA GLU A 397 9.34 -94.82 -156.92
C GLU A 397 9.97 -96.01 -157.67
N LEU A 398 10.79 -96.83 -157.00
CA LEU A 398 11.30 -98.09 -157.54
C LEU A 398 10.17 -99.09 -157.78
N ALA A 399 9.25 -99.26 -156.84
CA ALA A 399 8.09 -100.12 -157.01
C ALA A 399 7.21 -99.63 -158.17
N ALA A 400 6.97 -98.32 -158.28
CA ALA A 400 6.23 -97.71 -159.39
C ALA A 400 6.97 -97.87 -160.73
N LYS A 401 8.31 -97.77 -160.74
CA LYS A 401 9.14 -97.98 -161.93
C LYS A 401 9.14 -99.45 -162.37
N CYS A 402 9.28 -100.39 -161.43
CA CYS A 402 9.13 -101.81 -161.69
C CYS A 402 7.72 -102.15 -162.20
N ASP A 403 6.67 -101.55 -161.64
CA ASP A 403 5.30 -101.69 -162.15
C ASP A 403 5.13 -101.11 -163.57
N LEU A 404 5.83 -100.02 -163.91
CA LEU A 404 5.79 -99.40 -165.23
C LEU A 404 6.58 -100.21 -166.27
N GLU A 405 7.77 -100.72 -165.90
CA GLU A 405 8.57 -101.64 -166.71
C GLU A 405 7.86 -102.98 -166.91
N ALA A 406 7.18 -103.52 -165.89
CA ALA A 406 6.35 -104.71 -166.01
C ALA A 406 5.17 -104.47 -166.97
N LYS A 407 4.55 -103.29 -166.95
CA LYS A 407 3.43 -102.95 -167.85
C LYS A 407 3.88 -102.72 -169.30
N THR A 408 5.06 -102.18 -169.55
CA THR A 408 5.58 -102.02 -170.93
C THR A 408 6.12 -103.34 -171.48
N MET A 409 6.70 -104.22 -170.66
CA MET A 409 7.10 -105.56 -171.10
C MET A 409 5.92 -106.53 -171.24
N ALA A 410 4.81 -106.32 -170.52
CA ALA A 410 3.62 -107.17 -170.61
C ALA A 410 2.66 -106.79 -171.76
N GLY A 411 2.75 -105.58 -172.33
CA GLY A 411 1.94 -105.21 -173.51
C GLY A 411 2.55 -105.61 -174.85
N GLY A 412 3.81 -106.04 -174.88
CA GLY A 412 4.54 -106.40 -176.10
C GLY A 412 4.32 -107.82 -176.62
N LEU A 413 3.45 -108.63 -175.99
CA LEU A 413 3.22 -110.03 -176.35
C LEU A 413 1.77 -110.47 -176.09
N GLU A 414 0.80 -109.86 -176.78
CA GLU A 414 -0.46 -110.52 -177.17
C GLU A 414 -1.18 -109.69 -178.27
N ASN A 415 -0.93 -110.10 -179.52
CA ASN A 415 -1.64 -109.83 -180.80
C ASN A 415 -1.85 -108.40 -181.30
#